data_AF-A0A6B0V6X8-F1
#
_entry.id   AF-A0A6B0V6X8-F1
#
_cell.length_a   1.000
_cell.length_b   1.000
_cell.length_c   1.000
_cell.angle_alpha   90.00
_cell.angle_beta   90.00
_cell.angle_gamma   90.00
#
_symmetry.space_group_name_H-M   'P 1'
#
loop_
_entity.id
_entity.type
_entity.pdbx_description
1 polymer ?
#
loop_
_entity_poly.entity_id
_entity_poly.type
_entity_poly.pdbx_seq_one_letter_code
_entity_poly.pdbx_strand_id
1 'polypeptide(L)'
;MLGILSVSILIGAVLSVTGTESNALLNLFIGLSNASVTVSHLIAWYSPVGIFFLVATRTTQVRDTGRVFPAILEYVFTALACLLLYGLVFLPALYAAVTRRSLRRFLRLTTSPMLKAVRSASRAVSMPETIEVLEEMEELEPRIVRFVIPVGANVSMSGTAVVVSVAAVFLARFNGLELGPEDMIGIGTTTLFASLGAASIPNSSVLTLLMILRTLELPNKDISLVFAADCIIDRFRIAANIFTDSVGSAVVQQFSRLEPLEDTVDESVPPLPGLGLTSDVLRCPPAAEIPQGSRPVVH
;
A
#
# COMPACT_ATOMS: atom_id res chain seq x y z
N MET A 1 -3.12 6.01 -12.56
CA MET A 1 -3.00 6.49 -11.16
C MET A 1 -1.78 7.36 -10.92
N LEU A 2 -0.58 7.00 -11.41
CA LEU A 2 0.64 7.79 -11.18
C LEU A 2 0.50 9.27 -11.61
N GLY A 3 -0.12 9.54 -12.76
CA GLY A 3 -0.38 10.92 -13.21
C GLY A 3 -1.34 11.71 -12.31
N ILE A 4 -2.31 11.04 -11.69
CA ILE A 4 -3.23 11.67 -10.73
C ILE A 4 -2.45 11.98 -9.45
N LEU A 5 -1.63 11.04 -8.97
CA LEU A 5 -0.75 11.23 -7.81
C LEU A 5 0.19 12.43 -7.97
N SER A 6 0.90 12.53 -9.10
CA SER A 6 1.84 13.63 -9.33
C SER A 6 1.12 14.98 -9.40
N VAL A 7 -0.06 15.04 -10.02
CA VAL A 7 -0.90 16.25 -10.01
C VAL A 7 -1.41 16.56 -8.60
N SER A 8 -1.83 15.56 -7.82
CA SER A 8 -2.28 15.77 -6.43
C SER A 8 -1.17 16.28 -5.52
N ILE A 9 0.06 15.80 -5.68
CA ILE A 9 1.22 16.29 -4.92
C ILE A 9 1.52 17.75 -5.32
N LEU A 10 1.50 18.06 -6.62
CA LEU A 10 1.71 19.42 -7.12
C LEU A 10 0.65 20.38 -6.58
N ILE A 11 -0.63 20.02 -6.67
CA ILE A 11 -1.75 20.82 -6.16
C ILE A 11 -1.63 20.97 -4.64
N GLY A 12 -1.33 19.89 -3.91
CA GLY A 12 -1.13 19.93 -2.46
C GLY A 12 0.00 20.88 -2.04
N ALA A 13 1.12 20.85 -2.78
CA ALA A 13 2.24 21.77 -2.56
C ALA A 13 1.83 23.22 -2.83
N VAL A 14 1.15 23.51 -3.95
CA VAL A 14 0.68 24.86 -4.26
C VAL A 14 -0.29 25.37 -3.18
N LEU A 15 -1.28 24.57 -2.79
CA LEU A 15 -2.26 24.93 -1.75
C LEU A 15 -1.61 25.17 -0.38
N SER A 16 -0.51 24.49 -0.06
CA SER A 16 0.22 24.67 1.19
C SER A 16 0.91 26.04 1.30
N VAL A 17 1.27 26.66 0.17
CA VAL A 17 1.95 27.95 0.12
C VAL A 17 0.95 29.12 -0.02
N THR A 18 -0.29 28.85 -0.45
CA THR A 18 -1.30 29.92 -0.69
C THR A 18 -1.95 30.48 0.58
N GLY A 19 -1.53 30.03 1.77
CA GLY A 19 -2.02 30.57 3.05
C GLY A 19 -3.51 30.33 3.30
N THR A 20 -4.20 31.28 3.93
CA THR A 20 -5.59 31.09 4.39
C THR A 20 -6.63 31.01 3.27
N GLU A 21 -6.30 31.45 2.05
CA GLU A 21 -7.23 31.44 0.92
C GLU A 21 -7.51 30.03 0.39
N SER A 22 -6.58 29.09 0.57
CA SER A 22 -6.73 27.69 0.12
C SER A 22 -7.53 26.81 1.08
N ASN A 23 -7.88 27.32 2.28
CA ASN A 23 -8.53 26.53 3.34
C ASN A 23 -9.87 25.90 2.91
N ALA A 24 -10.65 26.59 2.08
CA ALA A 24 -11.93 26.05 1.59
C ALA A 24 -11.72 24.78 0.72
N LEU A 25 -10.73 24.81 -0.18
CA LEU A 25 -10.35 23.68 -1.03
C LEU A 25 -9.72 22.56 -0.20
N LEU A 26 -8.86 22.90 0.75
CA LEU A 26 -8.24 21.93 1.66
C LEU A 26 -9.31 21.16 2.45
N ASN A 27 -10.27 21.87 3.05
CA ASN A 27 -11.37 21.27 3.81
C ASN A 27 -12.28 20.41 2.94
N LEU A 28 -12.51 20.79 1.68
CA LEU A 28 -13.22 19.96 0.72
C LEU A 28 -12.50 18.63 0.46
N PHE A 29 -11.18 18.66 0.19
CA PHE A 29 -10.41 17.44 -0.02
C PHE A 29 -10.36 16.54 1.22
N ILE A 30 -10.25 17.12 2.41
CA ILE A 30 -10.34 16.38 3.68
C ILE A 30 -11.72 15.73 3.83
N GLY A 31 -12.80 16.47 3.58
CA GLY A 31 -14.16 15.94 3.61
C GLY A 31 -14.38 14.80 2.61
N LEU A 32 -13.83 14.92 1.40
CA LEU A 32 -13.89 13.90 0.37
C LEU A 32 -13.13 12.62 0.77
N SER A 33 -11.96 12.78 1.38
CA SER A 33 -11.19 11.68 1.97
C SER A 33 -12.01 10.92 3.02
N ASN A 34 -12.62 11.65 3.96
CA ASN A 34 -13.46 11.05 5.01
C ASN A 34 -14.70 10.33 4.42
N ALA A 35 -15.32 10.92 3.39
CA ALA A 35 -16.42 10.28 2.68
C ALA A 35 -15.97 8.98 1.99
N SER A 36 -14.80 8.97 1.36
CA SER A 36 -14.25 7.77 0.70
C SER A 36 -13.98 6.62 1.68
N VAL A 37 -13.50 6.94 2.90
CA VAL A 37 -13.34 5.96 3.99
C VAL A 37 -14.70 5.38 4.39
N THR A 38 -15.72 6.23 4.50
CA THR A 38 -17.08 5.81 4.86
C THR A 38 -17.72 4.89 3.81
N VAL A 39 -17.60 5.24 2.52
CA VAL A 39 -18.08 4.38 1.41
C VAL A 39 -17.39 3.02 1.45
N SER A 40 -16.10 2.99 1.75
CA SER A 40 -15.36 1.73 1.82
C SER A 40 -15.78 0.85 3.00
N HIS A 41 -16.14 1.45 4.14
CA HIS A 41 -16.75 0.72 5.26
C HIS A 41 -18.08 0.08 4.86
N LEU A 42 -18.89 0.77 4.04
CA LEU A 42 -20.14 0.22 3.50
C LEU A 42 -19.87 -1.01 2.60
N ILE A 43 -18.90 -0.91 1.69
CA ILE A 43 -18.50 -2.03 0.82
C ILE A 43 -18.01 -3.22 1.66
N ALA A 44 -17.22 -2.97 2.71
CA ALA A 44 -16.74 -4.02 3.61
C ALA A 44 -17.89 -4.77 4.31
N TRP A 45 -18.99 -4.08 4.63
CA TRP A 45 -20.21 -4.68 5.17
C TRP A 45 -20.91 -5.63 4.18
N TYR A 46 -20.88 -5.32 2.88
CA TYR A 46 -21.45 -6.16 1.82
C TYR A 46 -20.51 -7.30 1.36
N SER A 47 -19.22 -7.21 1.66
CA SER A 47 -18.19 -8.21 1.29
C SER A 47 -18.57 -9.67 1.59
N PRO A 48 -19.15 -10.03 2.76
CA PRO A 48 -19.48 -11.43 3.07
C PRO A 48 -20.48 -12.04 2.09
N VAL A 49 -21.45 -11.25 1.61
CA VAL A 49 -22.45 -11.70 0.63
C VAL A 49 -21.78 -11.93 -0.73
N GLY A 50 -20.90 -11.03 -1.16
CA GLY A 50 -20.13 -11.19 -2.39
C GLY A 50 -19.25 -12.44 -2.37
N ILE A 51 -18.55 -12.68 -1.25
CA ILE A 51 -17.70 -13.87 -1.05
C ILE A 51 -18.56 -15.15 -1.06
N PHE A 52 -19.72 -15.14 -0.41
CA PHE A 52 -20.63 -16.29 -0.39
C PHE A 52 -21.06 -16.71 -1.80
N PHE A 53 -21.53 -15.77 -2.62
CA PHE A 53 -21.92 -16.06 -4.01
C PHE A 53 -20.73 -16.48 -4.88
N LEU A 54 -19.54 -15.91 -4.64
CA LEU A 54 -18.34 -16.28 -5.36
C LEU A 54 -17.95 -17.74 -5.08
N VAL A 55 -17.96 -18.16 -3.82
CA VAL A 55 -17.70 -19.54 -3.40
C VAL A 55 -18.77 -20.48 -3.97
N ALA A 56 -20.06 -20.15 -3.79
CA ALA A 56 -21.18 -20.97 -4.27
C ALA A 56 -21.15 -21.21 -5.79
N THR A 57 -20.80 -20.19 -6.58
CA THR A 57 -20.69 -20.30 -8.05
C THR A 57 -19.53 -21.19 -8.48
N ARG A 58 -18.50 -21.36 -7.63
CA ARG A 58 -17.38 -22.24 -7.94
C ARG A 58 -17.63 -23.68 -7.52
N THR A 59 -18.37 -23.91 -6.43
CA THR A 59 -18.78 -25.27 -6.03
C THR A 59 -19.58 -25.99 -7.12
N THR A 60 -20.27 -25.25 -7.98
CA THR A 60 -21.06 -25.81 -9.10
C THR A 60 -20.24 -26.10 -10.37
N GLN A 61 -19.00 -25.62 -10.47
CA GLN A 61 -18.16 -25.77 -11.68
C GLN A 61 -17.10 -26.87 -11.58
N VAL A 62 -16.82 -27.40 -10.38
CA VAL A 62 -15.78 -28.42 -10.19
C VAL A 62 -16.38 -29.82 -10.37
N ARG A 63 -16.00 -30.49 -11.46
CA ARG A 63 -16.47 -31.85 -11.81
C ARG A 63 -15.81 -32.98 -11.01
N ASP A 64 -14.64 -32.75 -10.41
CA ASP A 64 -13.88 -33.71 -9.60
C ASP A 64 -13.47 -33.10 -8.24
N THR A 65 -14.37 -33.14 -7.26
CA THR A 65 -14.17 -32.52 -5.94
C THR A 65 -13.01 -33.15 -5.16
N GLY A 66 -12.68 -34.43 -5.42
CA GLY A 66 -11.70 -35.19 -4.64
C GLY A 66 -10.23 -34.79 -4.82
N ARG A 67 -9.83 -34.34 -6.02
CA ARG A 67 -8.44 -33.89 -6.31
C ARG A 67 -8.27 -32.38 -6.18
N VAL A 68 -9.32 -31.63 -6.51
CA VAL A 68 -9.25 -30.16 -6.58
C VAL A 68 -9.23 -29.53 -5.20
N PHE A 69 -10.03 -30.05 -4.26
CA PHE A 69 -10.10 -29.47 -2.92
C PHE A 69 -8.77 -29.54 -2.14
N PRO A 70 -8.05 -30.68 -2.09
CA PRO A 70 -6.73 -30.74 -1.48
C PRO A 70 -5.71 -29.79 -2.12
N ALA A 71 -5.71 -29.68 -3.46
CA ALA A 71 -4.79 -28.80 -4.18
C ALA A 71 -5.02 -27.31 -3.86
N ILE A 72 -6.29 -26.89 -3.75
CA ILE A 72 -6.63 -25.52 -3.34
C ILE A 72 -6.15 -25.25 -1.91
N LEU A 73 -6.33 -26.20 -1.00
CA LEU A 73 -5.86 -26.05 0.38
C LEU A 73 -4.33 -25.96 0.43
N GLU A 74 -3.62 -26.82 -0.28
CA GLU A 74 -2.16 -26.80 -0.38
C GLU A 74 -1.67 -25.43 -0.89
N TYR A 75 -2.30 -24.90 -1.94
CA TYR A 75 -2.01 -23.55 -2.44
C TYR A 75 -2.25 -22.47 -1.38
N VAL A 76 -3.41 -22.48 -0.71
CA VAL A 76 -3.76 -21.49 0.32
C VAL A 76 -2.75 -21.53 1.47
N PHE A 77 -2.43 -22.70 2.00
CA PHE A 77 -1.46 -22.85 3.08
C PHE A 77 -0.07 -22.37 2.67
N THR A 78 0.39 -22.74 1.47
CA THR A 78 1.71 -22.35 0.97
C THR A 78 1.78 -20.84 0.74
N ALA A 79 0.77 -20.23 0.12
CA ALA A 79 0.72 -18.79 -0.12
C ALA A 79 0.67 -18.00 1.19
N LEU A 80 -0.13 -18.43 2.16
CA LEU A 80 -0.18 -17.81 3.48
C LEU A 80 1.14 -17.98 4.24
N ALA A 81 1.77 -19.16 4.20
CA ALA A 81 3.06 -19.39 4.83
C ALA A 81 4.14 -18.49 4.24
N CYS A 82 4.21 -18.37 2.91
CA CYS A 82 5.15 -17.46 2.24
C CYS A 82 4.88 -15.99 2.59
N LEU A 83 3.62 -15.55 2.62
CA LEU A 83 3.25 -14.20 3.03
C LEU A 83 3.62 -13.92 4.49
N LEU A 84 3.39 -14.87 5.40
CA LEU A 84 3.74 -14.75 6.81
C LEU A 84 5.26 -14.73 7.00
N LEU A 85 6.01 -15.56 6.27
CA LEU A 85 7.48 -15.54 6.33
C LEU A 85 8.02 -14.20 5.80
N TYR A 86 7.49 -13.72 4.68
CA TYR A 86 7.82 -12.41 4.14
C TYR A 86 7.48 -11.28 5.14
N GLY A 87 6.28 -11.30 5.70
CA GLY A 87 5.76 -10.25 6.59
C GLY A 87 6.34 -10.26 8.01
N LEU A 88 6.62 -11.43 8.58
CA LEU A 88 7.05 -11.56 9.99
C LEU A 88 8.55 -11.81 10.14
N VAL A 89 9.24 -12.28 9.10
CA VAL A 89 10.67 -12.56 9.15
C VAL A 89 11.43 -11.58 8.25
N PHE A 90 11.13 -11.55 6.96
CA PHE A 90 11.92 -10.78 6.01
C PHE A 90 11.79 -9.27 6.21
N LEU A 91 10.56 -8.73 6.26
CA LEU A 91 10.34 -7.29 6.46
C LEU A 91 10.85 -6.76 7.81
N PRO A 92 10.60 -7.45 8.95
CA PRO A 92 11.14 -7.04 10.23
C PRO A 92 12.67 -7.12 10.29
N ALA A 93 13.27 -8.15 9.67
CA ALA A 93 14.73 -8.27 9.56
C ALA A 93 15.32 -7.14 8.73
N LEU A 94 14.70 -6.79 7.59
CA LEU A 94 15.11 -5.66 6.75
C LEU A 94 15.04 -4.34 7.51
N TYR A 95 13.92 -4.09 8.21
CA TYR A 95 13.76 -2.91 9.06
C TYR A 95 14.86 -2.83 10.12
N ALA A 96 15.11 -3.92 10.84
CA ALA A 96 16.12 -3.98 11.89
C ALA A 96 17.55 -3.80 11.35
N ALA A 97 17.86 -4.40 10.19
CA ALA A 97 19.18 -4.32 9.57
C ALA A 97 19.51 -2.89 9.09
N VAL A 98 18.53 -2.18 8.51
CA VAL A 98 18.74 -0.84 7.95
C VAL A 98 18.64 0.24 9.03
N THR A 99 17.56 0.24 9.81
CA THR A 99 17.28 1.33 10.76
C THR A 99 18.04 1.17 12.07
N ARG A 100 18.36 -0.07 12.47
CA ARG A 100 18.92 -0.43 13.79
C ARG A 100 18.07 0.08 14.97
N ARG A 101 16.75 0.23 14.78
CA ARG A 101 15.81 0.77 15.79
C ARG A 101 14.95 -0.32 16.42
N SER A 102 14.14 0.11 17.39
CA SER A 102 13.29 -0.79 18.17
C SER A 102 12.15 -1.41 17.33
N LEU A 103 12.38 -2.65 16.86
CA LEU A 103 11.40 -3.39 16.06
C LEU A 103 10.05 -3.57 16.80
N ARG A 104 10.08 -3.72 18.13
CA ARG A 104 8.87 -3.90 18.93
C ARG A 104 7.91 -2.72 18.86
N ARG A 105 8.44 -1.48 18.89
CA ARG A 105 7.61 -0.27 18.78
C ARG A 105 7.00 -0.20 17.39
N PHE A 106 7.81 -0.42 16.35
CA PHE A 106 7.37 -0.39 14.97
C PHE A 106 6.24 -1.40 14.71
N LEU A 107 6.43 -2.67 15.07
CA LEU A 107 5.42 -3.70 14.89
C LEU A 107 4.12 -3.39 15.64
N ARG A 108 4.21 -2.89 16.88
CA ARG A 108 3.02 -2.56 17.68
C ARG A 108 2.18 -1.46 17.02
N LEU A 109 2.84 -0.44 16.50
CA LEU A 109 2.19 0.68 15.80
C LEU A 109 1.56 0.19 14.50
N THR A 110 2.34 -0.47 13.62
CA THR A 110 1.84 -0.90 12.30
C THR A 110 0.77 -2.00 12.35
N THR A 111 0.59 -2.68 13.50
CA THR A 111 -0.45 -3.71 13.65
C THR A 111 -1.86 -3.16 13.48
N SER A 112 -2.16 -1.94 13.95
CA SER A 112 -3.51 -1.34 13.83
C SER A 112 -3.93 -1.15 12.36
N PRO A 113 -3.17 -0.43 11.51
CA PRO A 113 -3.54 -0.25 10.11
C PRO A 113 -3.54 -1.57 9.33
N MET A 114 -2.64 -2.51 9.63
CA MET A 114 -2.66 -3.85 9.02
C MET A 114 -3.96 -4.59 9.34
N LEU A 115 -4.40 -4.57 10.60
CA LEU A 115 -5.63 -5.24 11.01
C LEU A 115 -6.87 -4.57 10.41
N LYS A 116 -6.88 -3.25 10.28
CA LYS A 116 -7.93 -2.52 9.55
C LYS A 116 -7.98 -2.94 8.09
N ALA A 117 -6.84 -3.10 7.44
CA ALA A 117 -6.77 -3.53 6.05
C ALA A 117 -7.23 -4.97 5.84
N VAL A 118 -6.92 -5.88 6.77
CA VAL A 118 -7.45 -7.26 6.76
C VAL A 118 -8.98 -7.25 6.85
N ARG A 119 -9.54 -6.36 7.70
CA ARG A 119 -11.00 -6.23 7.87
C ARG A 119 -11.68 -5.61 6.65
N SER A 120 -11.14 -4.51 6.14
CA SER A 120 -11.72 -3.76 5.02
C SER A 120 -11.43 -4.38 3.65
N ALA A 121 -10.43 -5.25 3.55
CA ALA A 121 -9.87 -5.75 2.29
C ALA A 121 -9.48 -4.61 1.32
N SER A 122 -9.01 -3.47 1.85
CA SER A 122 -8.65 -2.32 1.02
C SER A 122 -7.49 -1.52 1.61
N ARG A 123 -6.46 -1.29 0.79
CA ARG A 123 -5.30 -0.44 1.13
C ARG A 123 -5.67 1.04 1.23
N ALA A 124 -6.61 1.50 0.42
CA ALA A 124 -7.05 2.90 0.44
C ALA A 124 -7.71 3.28 1.78
N VAL A 125 -8.39 2.32 2.42
CA VAL A 125 -9.08 2.54 3.71
C VAL A 125 -8.12 2.62 4.89
N SER A 126 -7.07 1.82 4.86
CA SER A 126 -6.05 1.79 5.91
C SER A 126 -5.03 2.90 5.76
N MET A 127 -4.83 3.44 4.55
CA MET A 127 -3.78 4.41 4.24
C MET A 127 -3.76 5.64 5.16
N PRO A 128 -4.89 6.31 5.47
CA PRO A 128 -4.88 7.47 6.37
C PRO A 128 -4.38 7.10 7.77
N GLU A 129 -4.83 5.96 8.30
CA GLU A 129 -4.39 5.47 9.61
C GLU A 129 -2.93 5.01 9.58
N THR A 130 -2.46 4.44 8.47
CA THR A 130 -1.04 4.13 8.28
C THR A 130 -0.19 5.39 8.38
N ILE A 131 -0.61 6.49 7.75
CA ILE A 131 0.11 7.76 7.80
C ILE A 131 0.13 8.32 9.23
N GLU A 132 -1.04 8.38 9.88
CA GLU A 132 -1.18 8.89 11.26
C GLU A 132 -0.27 8.14 12.25
N VAL A 133 -0.33 6.81 12.24
CA VAL A 133 0.45 5.96 13.13
C VAL A 133 1.97 6.04 12.87
N LEU A 134 2.38 6.26 11.62
CA LEU A 134 3.80 6.45 11.29
C LEU A 134 4.29 7.86 11.65
N GLU A 135 3.43 8.88 11.61
CA GLU A 135 3.75 10.24 12.07
C GLU A 135 3.93 10.34 13.59
N GLU A 136 3.32 9.45 14.37
CA GLU A 136 3.58 9.33 15.82
C GLU A 136 5.00 8.85 16.15
N MET A 137 5.73 8.31 15.17
CA MET A 137 7.13 7.92 15.36
C MET A 137 8.03 9.15 15.22
N GLU A 138 8.63 9.61 16.33
CA GLU A 138 9.66 10.68 16.37
C GLU A 138 10.81 10.47 15.37
N GLU A 139 10.96 9.23 14.95
CA GLU A 139 11.98 8.69 14.09
C GLU A 139 11.72 8.93 12.60
N LEU A 140 10.47 9.20 12.22
CA LEU A 140 9.97 9.37 10.86
C LEU A 140 9.46 10.81 10.66
N GLU A 141 9.98 11.49 9.66
CA GLU A 141 9.54 12.83 9.30
C GLU A 141 8.20 12.76 8.56
N PRO A 142 7.18 13.53 8.98
CA PRO A 142 5.85 13.51 8.35
C PRO A 142 5.90 13.74 6.84
N ARG A 143 6.82 14.57 6.36
CA ARG A 143 7.01 14.85 4.93
C ARG A 143 7.38 13.57 4.14
N ILE A 144 8.25 12.73 4.69
CA ILE A 144 8.65 11.47 4.07
C ILE A 144 7.49 10.48 4.10
N VAL A 145 6.80 10.35 5.23
CA VAL A 145 5.65 9.43 5.37
C VAL A 145 4.54 9.78 4.37
N ARG A 146 4.13 11.06 4.32
CA ARG A 146 3.08 11.56 3.41
C ARG A 146 3.42 11.43 1.93
N PHE A 147 4.70 11.34 1.59
CA PHE A 147 5.14 11.10 0.21
C PHE A 147 5.26 9.60 -0.11
N VAL A 148 5.99 8.86 0.72
CA VAL A 148 6.34 7.46 0.46
C VAL A 148 5.12 6.55 0.53
N ILE A 149 4.21 6.75 1.50
CA ILE A 149 3.06 5.85 1.66
C ILE A 149 2.10 5.90 0.45
N PRO A 150 1.64 7.06 -0.04
CA PRO A 150 0.77 7.12 -1.22
C PRO A 150 1.44 6.66 -2.52
N VAL A 151 2.74 6.96 -2.69
CA VAL A 151 3.53 6.50 -3.84
C VAL A 151 3.72 4.99 -3.78
N GLY A 152 4.14 4.45 -2.64
CA GLY A 152 4.35 3.03 -2.40
C GLY A 152 3.09 2.21 -2.67
N ALA A 153 1.94 2.67 -2.17
CA ALA A 153 0.67 1.99 -2.40
C ALA A 153 0.27 1.86 -3.89
N ASN A 154 0.82 2.70 -4.77
CA ASN A 154 0.55 2.62 -6.21
C ASN A 154 1.66 1.91 -6.99
N VAL A 155 2.92 2.07 -6.57
CA VAL A 155 4.09 1.56 -7.32
C VAL A 155 4.54 0.18 -6.83
N SER A 156 4.46 -0.08 -5.53
CA SER A 156 4.95 -1.32 -4.92
C SER A 156 3.80 -2.26 -4.57
N MET A 157 3.88 -3.48 -5.08
CA MET A 157 2.96 -4.56 -4.74
C MET A 157 3.72 -5.83 -4.35
N SER A 158 4.65 -5.71 -3.40
CA SER A 158 5.56 -6.82 -3.01
C SER A 158 4.83 -8.05 -2.47
N GLY A 159 3.80 -7.87 -1.65
CA GLY A 159 2.93 -8.97 -1.21
C GLY A 159 2.17 -9.62 -2.37
N THR A 160 1.82 -8.86 -3.41
CA THR A 160 1.24 -9.42 -4.64
C THR A 160 2.26 -10.23 -5.40
N ALA A 161 3.52 -9.77 -5.47
CA ALA A 161 4.59 -10.52 -6.11
C ALA A 161 4.78 -11.90 -5.46
N VAL A 162 4.82 -11.96 -4.12
CA VAL A 162 4.92 -13.24 -3.39
C VAL A 162 3.78 -14.19 -3.78
N VAL A 163 2.53 -13.73 -3.73
CA VAL A 163 1.35 -14.58 -4.03
C VAL A 163 1.34 -15.03 -5.48
N VAL A 164 1.64 -14.13 -6.43
CA VAL A 164 1.62 -14.43 -7.86
C VAL A 164 2.74 -15.41 -8.22
N SER A 165 3.93 -15.29 -7.63
CA SER A 165 5.00 -16.27 -7.81
C SER A 165 4.59 -17.65 -7.29
N VAL A 166 4.02 -17.73 -6.09
CA VAL A 166 3.51 -19.00 -5.54
C VAL A 166 2.40 -19.59 -6.42
N ALA A 167 1.50 -18.76 -6.95
CA ALA A 167 0.43 -19.19 -7.83
C ALA A 167 0.94 -19.76 -9.16
N ALA A 168 1.98 -19.15 -9.76
CA ALA A 168 2.60 -19.65 -10.98
C ALA A 168 3.26 -21.02 -10.75
N VAL A 169 4.01 -21.16 -9.66
CA VAL A 169 4.65 -22.43 -9.26
C VAL A 169 3.60 -23.51 -8.98
N PHE A 170 2.53 -23.16 -8.25
CA PHE A 170 1.42 -24.06 -7.97
C PHE A 170 0.75 -24.57 -9.25
N LEU A 171 0.42 -23.68 -10.19
CA LEU A 171 -0.26 -24.07 -11.44
C LEU A 171 0.59 -24.99 -12.31
N ALA A 172 1.89 -24.71 -12.42
CA ALA A 172 2.81 -25.57 -13.13
C ALA A 172 2.89 -26.97 -12.49
N ARG A 173 3.05 -27.06 -11.17
CA ARG A 173 3.08 -28.34 -10.44
C ARG A 173 1.75 -29.09 -10.52
N PHE A 174 0.62 -28.37 -10.44
CA PHE A 174 -0.72 -28.96 -10.57
C PHE A 174 -0.95 -29.58 -11.95
N ASN A 175 -0.37 -28.99 -13.00
CA ASN A 175 -0.38 -29.48 -14.37
C ASN A 175 0.71 -30.55 -14.64
N GLY A 176 1.44 -31.00 -13.61
CA GLY A 176 2.46 -32.05 -13.74
C GLY A 176 3.77 -31.57 -14.38
N LEU A 177 4.02 -30.26 -14.42
CA LEU A 177 5.29 -29.72 -14.90
C LEU A 177 6.32 -29.70 -13.77
N GLU A 178 7.51 -30.21 -14.07
CA GLU A 178 8.68 -30.02 -13.23
C GLU A 178 9.32 -28.68 -13.58
N LEU A 179 9.44 -27.82 -12.58
CA LEU A 179 10.08 -26.52 -12.74
C LEU A 179 11.55 -26.64 -12.37
N GLY A 180 12.41 -26.24 -13.31
CA GLY A 180 13.84 -26.13 -13.11
C GLY A 180 14.24 -24.83 -12.39
N PRO A 181 15.54 -24.67 -12.10
CA PRO A 181 16.08 -23.43 -11.54
C PRO A 181 15.92 -22.25 -12.53
N GLU A 182 16.01 -22.47 -13.84
CA GLU A 182 15.74 -21.43 -14.85
C GLU A 182 14.30 -20.91 -14.77
N ASP A 183 13.32 -21.79 -14.60
CA ASP A 183 11.91 -21.39 -14.49
C ASP A 183 11.66 -20.60 -13.22
N MET A 184 12.30 -20.98 -12.10
CA MET A 184 12.19 -20.24 -10.84
C MET A 184 12.72 -18.81 -10.97
N ILE A 185 13.87 -18.63 -11.63
CA ILE A 185 14.44 -17.31 -11.89
C ILE A 185 13.54 -16.52 -12.86
N GLY A 186 13.01 -17.17 -13.89
CA GLY A 186 12.05 -16.58 -14.83
C GLY A 186 10.78 -16.09 -14.15
N ILE A 187 10.17 -16.92 -13.29
CA ILE A 187 9.01 -16.55 -12.47
C ILE A 187 9.36 -15.37 -11.58
N GLY A 188 10.48 -15.42 -10.83
CA GLY A 188 10.86 -14.37 -9.91
C GLY A 188 11.08 -13.01 -10.59
N THR A 189 11.86 -13.00 -11.68
CA THR A 189 12.16 -11.77 -12.44
C THR A 189 10.93 -11.19 -13.12
N THR A 190 10.13 -12.01 -13.80
CA THR A 190 8.91 -11.55 -14.47
C THR A 190 7.90 -11.03 -13.45
N THR A 191 7.77 -11.70 -12.29
CA THR A 191 6.88 -11.25 -11.23
C THR A 191 7.35 -9.93 -10.62
N LEU A 192 8.66 -9.77 -10.42
CA LEU A 192 9.25 -8.52 -9.92
C LEU A 192 8.89 -7.35 -10.86
N PHE A 193 9.17 -7.47 -12.15
CA PHE A 193 8.84 -6.42 -13.12
C PHE A 193 7.34 -6.16 -13.22
N ALA A 194 6.54 -7.21 -13.24
CA ALA A 194 5.10 -7.07 -13.30
C ALA A 194 4.51 -6.39 -12.04
N SER A 195 5.11 -6.61 -10.86
CA SER A 195 4.67 -5.98 -9.61
C SER A 195 4.95 -4.47 -9.53
N LEU A 196 5.94 -3.97 -10.29
CA LEU A 196 6.22 -2.55 -10.45
C LEU A 196 5.28 -1.88 -11.47
N GLY A 197 4.91 -2.63 -12.53
CA GLY A 197 4.07 -2.15 -13.63
C GLY A 197 2.56 -2.33 -13.44
N ALA A 198 2.13 -3.13 -12.47
CA ALA A 198 0.72 -3.43 -12.17
C ALA A 198 -0.07 -2.24 -11.57
N ALA A 199 0.58 -1.09 -11.42
CA ALA A 199 0.00 0.16 -10.98
C ALA A 199 -1.16 0.59 -11.90
N SER A 200 -2.40 0.15 -11.64
CA SER A 200 -3.69 0.87 -11.84
C SER A 200 -4.90 -0.01 -12.22
N ILE A 201 -4.79 -1.34 -12.36
CA ILE A 201 -5.94 -2.16 -12.86
C ILE A 201 -6.67 -2.88 -11.70
N PRO A 202 -8.00 -2.67 -11.51
CA PRO A 202 -8.80 -3.50 -10.61
C PRO A 202 -8.73 -4.98 -11.00
N ASN A 203 -8.64 -5.91 -10.03
CA ASN A 203 -8.36 -7.35 -10.26
C ASN A 203 -7.00 -7.64 -10.94
N SER A 204 -6.01 -6.76 -10.78
CA SER A 204 -4.68 -6.91 -11.41
C SER A 204 -3.98 -8.22 -11.09
N SER A 205 -4.16 -8.83 -9.92
CA SER A 205 -3.42 -10.05 -9.53
C SER A 205 -3.61 -11.22 -10.50
N VAL A 206 -4.84 -11.43 -10.98
CA VAL A 206 -5.16 -12.52 -11.92
C VAL A 206 -4.64 -12.23 -13.32
N LEU A 207 -4.75 -10.98 -13.78
CA LEU A 207 -4.22 -10.56 -15.07
C LEU A 207 -2.69 -10.64 -15.10
N THR A 208 -2.05 -10.22 -14.02
CA THR A 208 -0.61 -10.32 -13.83
C THR A 208 -0.16 -11.78 -13.82
N LEU A 209 -0.88 -12.66 -13.13
CA LEU A 209 -0.62 -14.10 -13.18
C LEU A 209 -0.77 -14.65 -14.60
N LEU A 210 -1.84 -14.31 -15.31
CA LEU A 210 -2.05 -14.76 -16.69
C LEU A 210 -0.94 -14.28 -17.63
N MET A 211 -0.47 -13.05 -17.45
CA MET A 211 0.65 -12.49 -18.20
C MET A 211 1.92 -13.33 -17.94
N ILE A 212 2.27 -13.58 -16.68
CA ILE A 212 3.46 -14.37 -16.32
C ILE A 212 3.38 -15.79 -16.88
N LEU A 213 2.22 -16.45 -16.75
CA LEU A 213 2.03 -17.79 -17.31
C LEU A 213 2.23 -17.81 -18.83
N ARG A 214 1.72 -16.80 -19.54
CA ARG A 214 1.91 -16.71 -21.01
C ARG A 214 3.36 -16.41 -21.39
N THR A 215 4.02 -15.52 -20.65
CA THR A 215 5.42 -15.16 -20.90
C THR A 215 6.36 -16.35 -20.70
N LEU A 216 6.04 -17.24 -19.77
CA LEU A 216 6.81 -18.44 -19.46
C LEU A 216 6.24 -19.71 -20.12
N GLU A 217 5.29 -19.56 -21.05
CA GLU A 217 4.63 -20.66 -21.77
C GLU A 217 4.00 -21.74 -20.86
N LEU A 218 3.62 -21.35 -19.63
CA LEU A 218 2.99 -22.22 -18.65
C LEU A 218 1.48 -22.39 -18.90
N PRO A 219 0.91 -23.57 -18.59
CA PRO A 219 -0.53 -23.81 -18.71
C PRO A 219 -1.35 -22.84 -17.85
N ASN A 220 -2.40 -22.28 -18.44
CA ASN A 220 -3.30 -21.32 -17.79
C ASN A 220 -4.75 -21.82 -17.66
N LYS A 221 -4.99 -23.09 -17.98
CA LYS A 221 -6.31 -23.74 -18.02
C LYS A 221 -6.98 -23.75 -16.64
N ASP A 222 -6.17 -23.85 -15.59
CA ASP A 222 -6.60 -24.00 -14.20
C ASP A 222 -6.47 -22.72 -13.37
N ILE A 223 -6.31 -21.56 -14.01
CA ILE A 223 -6.20 -20.26 -13.29
C ILE A 223 -7.44 -19.96 -12.40
N SER A 224 -8.57 -20.60 -12.72
CA SER A 224 -9.80 -20.56 -11.93
C SER A 224 -9.62 -21.12 -10.51
N LEU A 225 -8.68 -22.06 -10.29
CA LEU A 225 -8.34 -22.61 -8.97
C LEU A 225 -7.70 -21.55 -8.06
N VAL A 226 -6.76 -20.79 -8.61
CA VAL A 226 -6.09 -19.69 -7.89
C VAL A 226 -7.11 -18.62 -7.49
N PHE A 227 -8.03 -18.30 -8.40
CA PHE A 227 -9.09 -17.33 -8.12
C PHE A 227 -10.02 -17.74 -6.96
N ALA A 228 -10.34 -19.03 -6.84
CA ALA A 228 -11.17 -19.52 -5.74
C ALA A 228 -10.51 -19.31 -4.37
N ALA A 229 -9.18 -19.39 -4.32
CA ALA A 229 -8.39 -19.15 -3.11
C ALA A 229 -8.07 -17.67 -2.85
N ASP A 230 -8.12 -16.81 -3.88
CA ASP A 230 -7.71 -15.39 -3.78
C ASP A 230 -8.52 -14.64 -2.73
N CYS A 231 -9.80 -14.98 -2.50
CA CYS A 231 -10.62 -14.32 -1.48
C CYS A 231 -10.05 -14.41 -0.05
N ILE A 232 -9.36 -15.51 0.26
CA ILE A 232 -8.75 -15.72 1.58
C ILE A 232 -7.40 -15.00 1.63
N ILE A 233 -6.60 -15.18 0.59
CA ILE A 233 -5.21 -14.71 0.53
C ILE A 233 -5.15 -13.17 0.36
N ASP A 234 -6.11 -12.57 -0.33
CA ASP A 234 -6.11 -11.15 -0.68
C ASP A 234 -5.98 -10.22 0.54
N ARG A 235 -6.68 -10.55 1.63
CA ARG A 235 -6.63 -9.74 2.87
C ARG A 235 -5.22 -9.71 3.47
N PHE A 236 -4.52 -10.84 3.47
CA PHE A 236 -3.15 -10.94 3.97
C PHE A 236 -2.15 -10.30 3.01
N ARG A 237 -2.37 -10.45 1.69
CA ARG A 237 -1.62 -9.76 0.64
C ARG A 237 -1.66 -8.25 0.83
N ILE A 238 -2.85 -7.70 1.06
CA ILE A 238 -3.08 -6.28 1.32
C ILE A 238 -2.34 -5.81 2.57
N ALA A 239 -2.42 -6.57 3.67
CA ALA A 239 -1.72 -6.26 4.90
C ALA A 239 -0.18 -6.29 4.72
N ALA A 240 0.35 -7.28 4.01
CA ALA A 240 1.78 -7.39 3.72
C ALA A 240 2.28 -6.24 2.83
N ASN A 241 1.48 -5.76 1.88
CA ASN A 241 1.79 -4.58 1.08
C ASN A 241 1.88 -3.32 1.95
N ILE A 242 0.91 -3.07 2.84
CA ILE A 242 0.94 -1.92 3.76
C ILE A 242 2.15 -1.98 4.68
N PHE A 243 2.48 -3.18 5.16
CA PHE A 243 3.66 -3.36 5.99
C PHE A 243 4.95 -3.10 5.22
N THR A 244 5.00 -3.50 3.94
CA THR A 244 6.11 -3.17 3.04
C THR A 244 6.26 -1.66 2.86
N ASP A 245 5.15 -0.94 2.62
CA ASP A 245 5.17 0.52 2.46
C ASP A 245 5.66 1.21 3.73
N SER A 246 5.22 0.72 4.89
CA SER A 246 5.65 1.23 6.21
C SER A 246 7.15 1.02 6.45
N VAL A 247 7.68 -0.16 6.12
CA VAL A 247 9.13 -0.44 6.20
C VAL A 247 9.88 0.43 5.18
N GLY A 248 9.33 0.61 3.98
CA GLY A 248 9.87 1.48 2.95
C GLY A 248 10.04 2.93 3.42
N SER A 249 9.04 3.50 4.09
CA SER A 249 9.15 4.84 4.70
C SER A 249 10.31 4.93 5.69
N ALA A 250 10.50 3.92 6.53
CA ALA A 250 11.60 3.90 7.50
C ALA A 250 12.98 3.71 6.85
N VAL A 251 13.06 2.93 5.78
CA VAL A 251 14.27 2.76 4.98
C VAL A 251 14.64 4.07 4.30
N VAL A 252 13.69 4.71 3.59
CA VAL A 252 13.90 6.01 2.93
C VAL A 252 14.34 7.06 3.95
N GLN A 253 13.67 7.14 5.11
CA GLN A 253 14.07 8.05 6.18
C GLN A 253 15.53 7.86 6.63
N GLN A 254 16.00 6.62 6.71
CA GLN A 254 17.38 6.34 7.12
C GLN A 254 18.38 6.83 6.06
N PHE A 255 18.07 6.68 4.77
CA PHE A 255 18.90 7.20 3.69
C PHE A 255 18.83 8.73 3.58
N SER A 256 17.66 9.35 3.77
CA SER A 256 17.49 10.81 3.78
C SER A 256 18.13 11.51 4.97
N ARG A 257 18.61 10.79 6.00
CA ARG A 257 19.44 11.38 7.07
C ARG A 257 20.93 11.41 6.71
N LEU A 258 21.35 10.61 5.72
CA LEU A 258 22.75 10.52 5.27
C LEU A 258 23.09 11.61 4.25
N GLU A 259 22.09 12.09 3.51
CA GLU A 259 22.13 13.34 2.77
C GLU A 259 21.40 14.38 3.63
N PRO A 260 22.10 15.32 4.29
CA PRO A 260 21.41 16.46 4.87
C PRO A 260 20.58 17.07 3.75
N LEU A 261 19.26 17.13 3.93
CA LEU A 261 18.45 18.02 3.13
C LEU A 261 19.05 19.40 3.42
N GLU A 262 19.85 19.93 2.50
CA GLU A 262 20.15 21.34 2.53
C GLU A 262 18.79 22.01 2.57
N ASP A 263 18.53 22.72 3.66
CA ASP A 263 17.45 23.69 3.74
C ASP A 263 17.79 24.78 2.72
N THR A 264 17.65 24.49 1.42
CA THR A 264 17.64 25.49 0.37
C THR A 264 16.28 26.16 0.44
N VAL A 265 16.03 26.87 1.55
CA VAL A 265 15.40 28.17 1.46
C VAL A 265 16.51 29.08 0.95
N ASP A 266 16.79 28.99 -0.34
CA ASP A 266 17.58 30.02 -0.99
C ASP A 266 16.68 31.25 -1.02
N GLU A 267 16.91 32.18 -0.09
CA GLU A 267 16.29 33.51 -0.02
C GLU A 267 16.55 34.37 -1.28
N SER A 268 17.18 33.81 -2.31
CA SER A 268 17.49 34.49 -3.56
C SER A 268 16.78 33.89 -4.77
N VAL A 269 15.46 33.70 -4.71
CA VAL A 269 14.67 33.61 -5.97
C VAL A 269 14.75 34.98 -6.65
N PRO A 270 15.43 35.14 -7.80
CA PRO A 270 15.42 36.42 -8.50
C PRO A 270 13.98 36.75 -8.86
N PRO A 271 13.55 38.02 -8.72
CA PRO A 271 12.16 38.39 -8.98
C PRO A 271 11.77 37.95 -10.40
N LEU A 272 10.73 37.13 -10.48
CA LEU A 272 10.10 36.77 -11.74
C LEU A 272 9.73 38.08 -12.47
N PRO A 273 10.28 38.32 -13.68
CA PRO A 273 10.02 39.58 -14.38
C PRO A 273 8.55 39.58 -14.82
N GLY A 274 7.73 40.42 -14.18
CA GLY A 274 6.38 40.73 -14.69
C GLY A 274 5.23 40.76 -13.68
N LEU A 275 5.42 40.37 -12.41
CA LEU A 275 4.41 40.60 -11.36
C LEU A 275 5.08 41.34 -10.20
N GLY A 276 4.75 42.62 -10.01
CA GLY A 276 5.30 43.50 -8.98
C GLY A 276 4.87 43.14 -7.56
N LEU A 277 5.16 41.92 -7.10
CA LEU A 277 4.95 41.46 -5.74
C LEU A 277 6.30 41.51 -5.01
N THR A 278 6.43 42.46 -4.09
CA THR A 278 7.61 42.63 -3.24
C THR A 278 7.65 41.57 -2.13
N SER A 279 8.86 41.33 -1.62
CA SER A 279 9.24 40.34 -0.60
C SER A 279 8.52 40.46 0.76
N ASP A 280 7.67 41.46 0.96
CA ASP A 280 6.94 41.67 2.22
C ASP A 280 5.72 40.75 2.37
N VAL A 281 5.22 40.14 1.29
CA VAL A 281 4.05 39.23 1.33
C VAL A 281 4.42 37.83 1.88
N LEU A 282 5.71 37.49 1.89
CA LEU A 282 6.23 36.21 2.40
C LEU A 282 6.53 36.20 3.91
N ARG A 283 6.34 37.31 4.62
CA ARG A 283 6.45 37.31 6.09
C ARG A 283 5.22 36.61 6.68
N CYS A 284 5.41 35.40 7.18
CA CYS A 284 4.47 34.78 8.11
C CYS A 284 4.25 35.76 9.28
N PRO A 285 3.00 36.18 9.60
CA PRO A 285 2.76 36.95 10.81
C PRO A 285 3.09 36.08 12.03
N PRO A 286 3.67 36.65 13.11
CA PRO A 286 3.92 35.89 14.33
C PRO A 286 2.61 35.32 14.85
N ALA A 287 2.66 34.08 15.34
CA ALA A 287 1.51 33.35 15.86
C ALA A 287 0.72 34.23 16.84
N ALA A 288 -0.55 34.50 16.52
CA ALA A 288 -1.45 35.19 17.42
C ALA A 288 -1.63 34.37 18.70
N GLU A 289 -1.33 34.97 19.85
CA GLU A 289 -1.61 34.42 21.16
C GLU A 289 -3.11 34.08 21.27
N ILE A 290 -3.42 32.81 21.52
CA ILE A 290 -4.78 32.35 21.82
C ILE A 290 -5.11 32.85 23.24
N PRO A 291 -6.12 33.71 23.44
CA PRO A 291 -6.49 34.15 24.78
C PRO A 291 -6.99 32.95 25.60
N GLN A 292 -6.38 32.73 26.78
CA GLN A 292 -6.83 31.73 27.74
C GLN A 292 -8.22 32.09 28.27
N GLY A 293 -9.25 31.53 27.65
CA GLY A 293 -10.64 31.61 28.09
C GLY A 293 -10.95 30.60 29.19
N SER A 294 -11.38 31.13 30.34
CA SER A 294 -11.94 30.49 31.53
C SER A 294 -12.62 29.11 31.36
N ARG A 295 -12.19 28.15 32.19
CA ARG A 295 -12.89 26.88 32.47
C ARG A 295 -14.31 27.14 32.97
N PRO A 296 -15.34 26.44 32.47
CA PRO A 296 -16.62 26.38 33.15
C PRO A 296 -16.56 25.36 34.30
N VAL A 297 -16.88 25.85 35.50
CA VAL A 297 -17.14 25.07 36.71
C VAL A 297 -18.42 24.28 36.49
N VAL A 298 -18.36 22.96 36.63
CA VAL A 298 -19.54 22.09 36.68
C VAL A 298 -19.98 22.01 38.14
N HIS A 299 -21.14 22.61 38.43
CA HIS A 299 -21.99 22.23 39.56
C HIS A 299 -23.03 21.22 39.09
#